data_AF-A0A2H0WQI3-F1
#
_entry.id   AF-A0A2H0WQI3-F1
#
_cell.length_a   1.000
_cell.length_b   1.000
_cell.length_c   1.000
_cell.angle_alpha   90.00
_cell.angle_beta   90.00
_cell.angle_gamma   90.00
#
_symmetry.space_group_name_H-M   'P 1'
#
loop_
_entity.id
_entity.type
_entity.pdbx_description
1 polymer ?
#
loop_
_entity_poly.entity_id
_entity_poly.type
_entity_poly.pdbx_seq_one_letter_code
_entity_poly.pdbx_strand_id
1 'polypeptide(L)'
;MYNQYNLKADTSSYGYLSKSSNRFEEIILIFKLFLNNEMISKGSIRSYLSDTRQFLNWIFNFLIESKSVKSNSNLNKNINELLKYITEPILNTYKEYLELNNIPTKTINRRFSALRRFGAFCQNQKWCNLNPFDTLRNISLNTSFSEDKYHLGEFKVNLWKENASKLTIKNYLSDVKQFLLWQKKSEIRNPKHETNSND
;
A
#
# COMPACT_ATOMS: atom_id res chain seq x y z
N MET A 1 6.39 -31.32 -8.29
CA MET A 1 4.94 -31.49 -8.59
C MET A 1 4.18 -31.36 -7.28
N TYR A 2 3.49 -30.24 -7.04
CA TYR A 2 2.67 -30.10 -5.82
C TYR A 2 1.32 -30.77 -6.03
N ASN A 3 1.03 -31.69 -5.12
CA ASN A 3 -0.12 -32.59 -5.10
C ASN A 3 -1.40 -31.82 -4.74
N GLN A 4 -2.45 -32.02 -5.52
CA GLN A 4 -3.73 -31.29 -5.47
C GLN A 4 -4.67 -31.79 -4.35
N TYR A 5 -4.16 -32.57 -3.40
CA TYR A 5 -4.93 -33.16 -2.31
C TYR A 5 -4.39 -32.69 -0.96
N ASN A 6 -5.07 -31.68 -0.39
CA ASN A 6 -5.33 -31.50 1.05
C ASN A 6 -5.94 -30.13 1.42
N LEU A 7 -6.64 -29.45 0.49
CA LEU A 7 -7.42 -28.24 0.81
C LEU A 7 -8.83 -28.53 1.41
N LYS A 8 -9.10 -29.78 1.81
CA LYS A 8 -10.38 -30.18 2.43
C LYS A 8 -10.26 -30.79 3.84
N ALA A 9 -9.08 -30.79 4.43
CA ALA A 9 -8.92 -31.23 5.82
C ALA A 9 -8.55 -30.03 6.69
N ASP A 10 -9.44 -29.75 7.64
CA ASP A 10 -9.26 -28.88 8.80
C ASP A 10 -9.52 -27.37 8.63
N THR A 11 -10.74 -27.03 8.22
CA THR A 11 -11.37 -25.73 8.56
C THR A 11 -12.02 -25.75 9.96
N SER A 12 -11.89 -26.85 10.72
CA SER A 12 -12.56 -27.08 12.00
C SER A 12 -11.73 -26.66 13.22
N SER A 13 -10.42 -26.52 13.10
CA SER A 13 -9.51 -26.21 14.22
C SER A 13 -9.37 -24.70 14.52
N TYR A 14 -9.91 -23.81 13.68
CA TYR A 14 -9.90 -22.36 13.91
C TYR A 14 -11.26 -21.86 14.43
N GLY A 15 -11.55 -22.17 15.70
CA GLY A 15 -12.75 -21.75 16.43
C GLY A 15 -12.87 -20.25 16.74
N TYR A 16 -12.70 -19.37 15.75
CA TYR A 16 -12.91 -17.92 15.86
C TYR A 16 -13.57 -17.30 14.62
N LEU A 17 -14.40 -18.05 13.91
CA LEU A 17 -15.27 -17.48 12.87
C LEU A 17 -16.64 -17.13 13.47
N SER A 18 -16.72 -16.00 14.16
CA SER A 18 -18.02 -15.31 14.30
C SER A 18 -17.87 -13.78 14.26
N LYS A 19 -18.70 -13.18 13.40
CA LYS A 19 -19.18 -11.78 13.40
C LYS A 19 -18.22 -10.66 13.00
N SER A 20 -17.61 -10.78 11.82
CA SER A 20 -17.77 -9.74 10.78
C SER A 20 -17.56 -10.43 9.44
N SER A 21 -18.54 -10.37 8.54
CA SER A 21 -18.38 -10.94 7.19
C SER A 21 -17.48 -10.00 6.40
N ASN A 22 -16.18 -10.02 6.71
CA ASN A 22 -15.22 -9.25 5.95
C ASN A 22 -15.06 -9.95 4.60
N ARG A 23 -15.41 -9.22 3.55
CA ARG A 23 -15.79 -9.75 2.23
C ARG A 23 -14.69 -10.53 1.51
N PHE A 24 -13.46 -10.47 2.03
CA PHE A 24 -12.25 -11.13 1.55
C PHE A 24 -11.62 -12.10 2.59
N GLU A 25 -12.33 -12.52 3.64
CA GLU A 25 -11.66 -13.31 4.71
C GLU A 25 -11.15 -14.67 4.23
N GLU A 26 -11.83 -15.33 3.30
CA GLU A 26 -11.36 -16.62 2.78
C GLU A 26 -9.98 -16.49 2.12
N ILE A 27 -9.83 -15.52 1.21
CA ILE A 27 -8.56 -15.25 0.53
C ILE A 27 -7.47 -14.77 1.50
N ILE A 28 -7.84 -14.00 2.51
CA ILE A 28 -6.92 -13.54 3.54
C ILE A 28 -6.45 -14.69 4.44
N LEU A 29 -7.32 -15.65 4.74
CA LEU A 29 -6.97 -16.83 5.53
C LEU A 29 -5.94 -17.70 4.82
N ILE A 30 -6.15 -17.99 3.54
CA ILE A 30 -5.17 -18.77 2.76
C ILE A 30 -3.87 -18.01 2.52
N PHE A 31 -3.91 -16.68 2.36
CA PHE A 31 -2.70 -15.86 2.31
C PHE A 31 -1.93 -15.90 3.65
N LYS A 32 -2.63 -15.89 4.79
CA LYS A 32 -2.00 -16.07 6.11
C LYS A 32 -1.28 -17.42 6.23
N LEU A 33 -1.89 -18.50 5.75
CA LEU A 33 -1.27 -19.82 5.73
C LEU A 33 0.01 -19.84 4.89
N PHE A 34 -0.03 -19.22 3.70
CA PHE A 34 1.15 -19.03 2.87
C PHE A 34 2.28 -18.30 3.62
N LEU A 35 1.98 -17.18 4.30
CA LEU A 35 2.99 -16.41 5.03
C LEU A 35 3.59 -17.16 6.23
N ASN A 36 2.79 -17.97 6.93
CA ASN A 36 3.28 -18.82 8.02
C ASN A 36 4.32 -19.83 7.51
N ASN A 37 4.09 -20.40 6.33
CA ASN A 37 5.02 -21.35 5.71
C ASN A 37 6.33 -20.71 5.26
N GLU A 38 6.33 -19.40 4.98
CA GLU A 38 7.53 -18.61 4.66
C GLU A 38 8.34 -18.19 5.91
N MET A 39 8.00 -18.66 7.11
CA MET A 39 8.66 -18.31 8.38
C MET A 39 8.73 -16.79 8.65
N ILE A 40 7.75 -16.03 8.14
CA ILE A 40 7.63 -14.60 8.37
C ILE A 40 7.22 -14.34 9.82
N SER A 41 7.75 -13.28 10.44
CA SER A 41 7.41 -12.93 11.82
C SER A 41 5.91 -12.65 12.00
N LYS A 42 5.34 -13.00 13.17
CA LYS A 42 3.92 -12.77 13.48
C LYS A 42 3.50 -11.30 13.31
N GLY A 43 4.39 -10.37 13.66
CA GLY A 43 4.17 -8.93 13.49
C GLY A 43 4.05 -8.55 12.00
N SER A 44 4.99 -9.01 11.18
CA SER A 44 4.99 -8.81 9.74
C SER A 44 3.76 -9.43 9.07
N ILE A 45 3.36 -10.64 9.48
CA ILE A 45 2.13 -11.29 9.01
C ILE A 45 0.93 -10.37 9.27
N ARG A 46 0.74 -9.90 10.51
CA ARG A 46 -0.38 -9.02 10.85
C ARG A 46 -0.40 -7.77 9.98
N SER A 47 0.76 -7.14 9.76
CA SER A 47 0.90 -5.99 8.87
C SER A 47 0.51 -6.31 7.43
N TYR A 48 1.00 -7.41 6.86
CA TYR A 48 0.67 -7.83 5.50
C TYR A 48 -0.83 -8.09 5.34
N LEU A 49 -1.45 -8.85 6.24
CA LEU A 49 -2.89 -9.13 6.16
C LEU A 49 -3.73 -7.85 6.28
N SER A 50 -3.33 -6.92 7.15
CA SER A 50 -4.04 -5.65 7.30
C SER A 50 -3.95 -4.78 6.05
N ASP A 51 -2.77 -4.68 5.45
CA ASP A 51 -2.55 -3.86 4.26
C ASP A 51 -3.22 -4.45 3.02
N THR A 52 -3.14 -5.77 2.84
CA THR A 52 -3.83 -6.48 1.75
C THR A 52 -5.34 -6.30 1.87
N ARG A 53 -5.93 -6.45 3.06
CA ARG A 53 -7.37 -6.18 3.27
C ARG A 53 -7.74 -4.76 2.87
N GLN A 54 -6.93 -3.77 3.24
CA GLN A 54 -7.21 -2.37 2.92
C GLN A 54 -7.27 -2.16 1.41
N PHE A 55 -6.30 -2.70 0.67
CA PHE A 55 -6.29 -2.58 -0.79
C PHE A 55 -7.46 -3.33 -1.43
N LEU A 56 -7.74 -4.58 -1.02
CA LEU A 56 -8.85 -5.37 -1.58
C LEU A 56 -10.19 -4.67 -1.38
N ASN A 57 -10.41 -4.08 -0.21
CA ASN A 57 -11.61 -3.27 0.04
C ASN A 57 -11.64 -2.00 -0.81
N TRP A 58 -10.51 -1.31 -0.93
CA TRP A 58 -10.40 -0.11 -1.76
C TRP A 58 -10.72 -0.40 -3.22
N ILE A 59 -10.05 -1.39 -3.84
CA ILE A 59 -10.23 -1.67 -5.27
C ILE A 59 -11.66 -2.13 -5.57
N PHE A 60 -12.26 -2.92 -4.69
CA PHE A 60 -13.64 -3.35 -4.86
C PHE A 60 -14.62 -2.17 -4.84
N ASN A 61 -14.48 -1.26 -3.86
CA ASN A 61 -15.33 -0.07 -3.79
C ASN A 61 -15.07 0.85 -4.98
N PHE A 62 -13.81 1.07 -5.35
CA PHE A 62 -13.42 1.88 -6.50
C PHE A 62 -14.06 1.39 -7.79
N LEU A 63 -14.02 0.08 -8.06
CA LEU A 63 -14.61 -0.53 -9.27
C LEU A 63 -16.14 -0.42 -9.32
N ILE A 64 -16.81 -0.41 -8.15
CA ILE A 64 -18.25 -0.18 -8.06
C ILE A 64 -18.56 1.30 -8.31
N GLU A 65 -17.85 2.20 -7.65
CA GLU A 65 -18.03 3.65 -7.77
C GLU A 65 -17.74 4.15 -9.19
N SER A 66 -16.72 3.60 -9.84
CA SER A 66 -16.37 3.88 -11.24
C SER A 66 -17.34 3.25 -12.25
N LYS A 67 -18.33 2.48 -11.79
CA LYS A 67 -19.27 1.69 -12.61
C LYS A 67 -18.58 0.68 -13.54
N SER A 68 -17.32 0.36 -13.30
CA SER A 68 -16.60 -0.69 -14.02
C SER A 68 -17.18 -2.08 -13.69
N VAL A 69 -17.82 -2.19 -12.53
CA VAL A 69 -18.48 -3.42 -12.06
C VAL A 69 -19.80 -3.08 -11.38
N LYS A 70 -20.80 -3.96 -11.49
CA LYS A 70 -22.07 -3.84 -10.78
C LYS A 70 -21.91 -4.06 -9.27
N SER A 71 -22.68 -3.35 -8.46
CA SER A 71 -22.65 -3.45 -6.99
C SER A 71 -22.98 -4.85 -6.45
N ASN A 72 -23.72 -5.66 -7.22
CA ASN A 72 -24.06 -7.04 -6.87
C ASN A 72 -23.06 -8.08 -7.40
N SER A 73 -21.87 -7.65 -7.85
CA SER A 73 -20.86 -8.57 -8.35
C SER A 73 -20.30 -9.46 -7.26
N ASN A 74 -19.98 -10.71 -7.62
CA ASN A 74 -19.33 -11.68 -6.76
C ASN A 74 -17.79 -11.57 -6.79
N LEU A 75 -17.22 -10.42 -7.18
CA LEU A 75 -15.77 -10.24 -7.28
C LEU A 75 -15.03 -10.47 -5.96
N ASN A 76 -15.70 -10.21 -4.84
CA ASN A 76 -15.16 -10.48 -3.51
C ASN A 76 -14.99 -11.98 -3.21
N LYS A 77 -15.67 -12.86 -3.95
CA LYS A 77 -15.57 -14.31 -3.84
C LYS A 77 -14.68 -14.94 -4.93
N ASN A 78 -14.36 -14.20 -5.98
CA ASN A 78 -13.54 -14.68 -7.09
C ASN A 78 -12.34 -13.77 -7.30
N ILE A 79 -11.24 -14.10 -6.60
CA ILE A 79 -10.00 -13.33 -6.68
C ILE A 79 -9.44 -13.29 -8.11
N ASN A 80 -9.60 -14.35 -8.90
CA ASN A 80 -9.09 -14.42 -10.27
C ASN A 80 -9.76 -13.37 -11.16
N GLU A 81 -11.06 -13.16 -11.00
CA GLU A 81 -11.78 -12.10 -11.71
C GLU A 81 -11.34 -10.71 -11.23
N LEU A 82 -11.13 -10.53 -9.93
CA LEU A 82 -10.63 -9.25 -9.40
C LEU A 82 -9.23 -8.92 -9.92
N LEU A 83 -8.33 -9.91 -10.02
CA LEU A 83 -6.97 -9.73 -10.52
C LEU A 83 -6.93 -9.18 -11.95
N LYS A 84 -7.94 -9.45 -12.80
CA LYS A 84 -8.03 -8.91 -14.16
C LYS A 84 -8.14 -7.39 -14.21
N TYR A 85 -8.64 -6.77 -13.14
CA TYR A 85 -8.73 -5.32 -13.01
C TYR A 85 -7.46 -4.68 -12.45
N ILE A 86 -6.51 -5.47 -11.93
CA ILE A 86 -5.28 -4.94 -11.35
C ILE A 86 -4.27 -4.67 -12.46
N THR A 87 -4.40 -3.49 -13.05
CA THR A 87 -3.50 -2.98 -14.08
C THR A 87 -2.63 -1.84 -13.53
N GLU A 88 -1.55 -1.50 -14.24
CA GLU A 88 -0.68 -0.39 -13.85
C GLU A 88 -1.44 0.95 -13.67
N PRO A 89 -2.39 1.34 -14.55
CA PRO A 89 -3.23 2.52 -14.31
C PRO A 89 -3.99 2.46 -12.99
N ILE A 90 -4.60 1.31 -12.64
CA ILE A 90 -5.35 1.15 -11.39
C ILE A 90 -4.43 1.22 -10.17
N LEU A 91 -3.22 0.66 -10.28
CA LEU A 91 -2.20 0.75 -9.23
C LEU A 91 -1.68 2.18 -9.04
N ASN A 92 -1.56 2.95 -10.13
CA ASN A 92 -1.25 4.39 -10.06
C ASN A 92 -2.39 5.17 -9.41
N THR A 93 -3.66 4.89 -9.73
CA THR A 93 -4.81 5.48 -9.05
C THR A 93 -4.83 5.14 -7.55
N TYR A 94 -4.47 3.91 -7.17
CA TYR A 94 -4.34 3.55 -5.76
C TYR A 94 -3.24 4.35 -5.06
N LYS A 95 -2.07 4.50 -5.70
CA LYS A 95 -0.99 5.33 -5.19
C LYS A 95 -1.43 6.77 -4.98
N GLU A 96 -2.08 7.37 -5.97
CA GLU A 96 -2.61 8.74 -5.88
C GLU A 96 -3.63 8.87 -4.76
N TYR A 97 -4.53 7.90 -4.61
CA TYR A 97 -5.48 7.85 -3.49
C TYR A 97 -4.75 7.88 -2.14
N LEU A 98 -3.67 7.10 -1.97
CA LEU A 98 -2.90 7.11 -0.72
C LEU A 98 -2.21 8.46 -0.47
N GLU A 99 -1.66 9.07 -1.50
CA GLU A 99 -1.00 10.39 -1.42
C GLU A 99 -2.01 11.50 -1.08
N LEU A 100 -3.17 11.52 -1.75
CA LEU A 100 -4.24 12.51 -1.52
C LEU A 100 -4.87 12.39 -0.13
N ASN A 101 -4.90 11.19 0.44
CA ASN A 101 -5.37 10.95 1.81
C ASN A 101 -4.26 11.15 2.86
N ASN A 102 -3.14 11.77 2.50
CA ASN A 102 -2.02 12.10 3.39
C ASN A 102 -1.50 10.88 4.17
N ILE A 103 -1.51 9.70 3.55
CA ILE A 103 -0.97 8.49 4.19
C ILE A 103 0.56 8.63 4.27
N PRO A 104 1.18 8.44 5.44
CA PRO A 104 2.62 8.57 5.57
C PRO A 104 3.38 7.67 4.59
N THR A 105 4.42 8.18 3.93
CA THR A 105 5.18 7.45 2.89
C THR A 105 5.69 6.10 3.36
N LYS A 106 6.12 6.01 4.63
CA LYS A 106 6.52 4.74 5.26
C LYS A 106 5.37 3.72 5.26
N THR A 107 4.14 4.18 5.53
CA THR A 107 2.94 3.35 5.48
C THR A 107 2.60 2.97 4.03
N ILE A 108 2.75 3.88 3.06
CA ILE A 108 2.56 3.57 1.63
C ILE A 108 3.54 2.47 1.19
N ASN A 109 4.83 2.63 1.49
CA ASN A 109 5.87 1.64 1.15
C ASN A 109 5.63 0.28 1.83
N ARG A 110 5.13 0.29 3.08
CA ARG A 110 4.71 -0.93 3.78
C ARG A 110 3.55 -1.61 3.06
N ARG A 111 2.52 -0.86 2.65
CA ARG A 111 1.38 -1.37 1.86
C ARG A 111 1.84 -1.94 0.52
N PHE A 112 2.68 -1.23 -0.22
CA PHE A 112 3.23 -1.72 -1.49
C PHE A 112 4.05 -3.01 -1.32
N SER A 113 4.80 -3.12 -0.23
CA SER A 113 5.53 -4.34 0.10
C SER A 113 4.58 -5.51 0.40
N ALA A 114 3.49 -5.25 1.14
CA ALA A 114 2.44 -6.24 1.38
C ALA A 114 1.76 -6.70 0.08
N LEU A 115 1.46 -5.77 -0.83
CA LEU A 115 0.85 -6.08 -2.12
C LEU A 115 1.75 -6.89 -3.03
N ARG A 116 3.04 -6.57 -3.10
CA ARG A 116 4.01 -7.41 -3.81
C ARG A 116 4.07 -8.82 -3.25
N ARG A 117 4.05 -8.96 -1.92
CA ARG A 117 4.01 -10.29 -1.27
C ARG A 117 2.70 -11.03 -1.56
N PHE A 118 1.56 -10.33 -1.56
CA PHE A 118 0.27 -10.90 -1.94
C PHE A 118 0.23 -11.36 -3.40
N GLY A 119 0.83 -10.60 -4.32
CA GLY A 119 0.95 -11.02 -5.72
C GLY A 119 1.85 -12.24 -5.90
N ALA A 120 2.96 -12.34 -5.17
CA ALA A 120 3.78 -13.55 -5.16
C ALA A 120 2.98 -14.78 -4.67
N PHE A 121 2.12 -14.59 -3.66
CA PHE A 121 1.16 -15.60 -3.24
C PHE A 121 0.19 -15.95 -4.39
N CYS A 122 -0.43 -14.99 -5.07
CA CYS A 122 -1.32 -15.26 -6.21
C CYS A 122 -0.62 -16.03 -7.35
N GLN A 123 0.65 -15.73 -7.62
CA GLN A 123 1.47 -16.49 -8.57
C GLN A 123 1.71 -17.92 -8.10
N ASN A 124 2.02 -18.12 -6.81
CA ASN A 124 2.19 -19.45 -6.22
C ASN A 124 0.90 -20.29 -6.33
N GLN A 125 -0.26 -19.65 -6.21
CA GLN A 125 -1.58 -20.27 -6.45
C GLN A 125 -1.93 -20.46 -7.93
N LYS A 126 -1.07 -20.01 -8.86
CA LYS A 126 -1.29 -20.03 -10.32
C LYS A 126 -2.51 -19.23 -10.79
N TRP A 127 -2.88 -18.19 -10.06
CA TRP A 127 -3.99 -17.29 -10.44
C TRP A 127 -3.55 -16.18 -11.38
N CYS A 128 -2.27 -15.87 -11.40
CA CYS A 128 -1.65 -14.98 -12.37
C CYS A 128 -0.25 -15.51 -12.72
N ASN A 129 0.18 -15.28 -13.96
CA ASN A 129 1.51 -15.69 -14.41
C ASN A 129 2.59 -14.72 -13.88
N LEU A 130 2.28 -13.43 -13.91
CA LEU A 130 3.12 -12.34 -13.43
C LEU A 130 2.50 -11.70 -12.20
N ASN A 131 3.33 -11.16 -11.31
CA ASN A 131 2.87 -10.42 -10.16
C ASN A 131 2.41 -9.03 -10.63
N PRO A 132 1.10 -8.71 -10.53
CA PRO A 132 0.61 -7.43 -11.01
C PRO A 132 1.15 -6.25 -10.19
N PHE A 133 1.64 -6.50 -8.97
CA PHE A 133 2.10 -5.46 -8.04
C PHE A 133 3.59 -5.14 -8.15
N ASP A 134 4.36 -5.80 -9.03
CA ASP A 134 5.81 -5.56 -9.15
C ASP A 134 6.16 -4.14 -9.62
N THR A 135 5.21 -3.46 -10.26
CA THR A 135 5.33 -2.04 -10.65
C THR A 135 5.22 -1.09 -9.45
N LEU A 136 4.69 -1.53 -8.30
CA LEU A 136 4.63 -0.75 -7.06
C LEU A 136 6.01 -0.63 -6.42
N ARG A 137 6.81 0.32 -6.94
CA ARG A 137 8.09 0.69 -6.36
C ARG A 137 7.89 1.50 -5.09
N ASN A 138 8.80 1.31 -4.14
CA ASN A 138 8.85 2.15 -2.96
C ASN A 138 9.02 3.61 -3.40
N ILE A 139 8.21 4.48 -2.83
CA ILE A 139 8.39 5.92 -2.92
C ILE A 139 9.62 6.24 -2.10
N SER A 140 10.75 6.37 -2.77
CA SER A 140 11.93 6.99 -2.20
C SER A 140 11.70 8.49 -2.15
N LEU A 141 11.99 9.11 -1.01
CA LEU A 141 12.32 10.53 -0.95
C LEU A 141 13.70 10.77 -1.61
N ASN A 142 13.87 10.32 -2.86
CA ASN A 142 15.00 10.72 -3.70
C ASN A 142 14.49 11.83 -4.61
N THR A 143 14.13 12.93 -3.99
CA THR A 143 14.30 14.22 -4.63
C THR A 143 15.57 14.78 -4.05
N SER A 144 16.48 15.22 -4.91
CA SER A 144 17.56 16.12 -4.55
C SER A 144 16.96 17.42 -4.02
N PHE A 145 16.38 17.38 -2.81
CA PHE A 145 16.19 18.56 -2.01
C PHE A 145 17.57 18.92 -1.50
N SER A 146 18.06 20.11 -1.85
CA SER A 146 19.20 20.64 -1.12
C SER A 146 18.72 20.79 0.33
N GLU A 147 19.25 19.92 1.20
CA GLU A 147 18.96 19.98 2.63
C GLU A 147 19.29 21.36 3.20
N ASP A 148 20.25 22.05 2.56
CA ASP A 148 20.69 23.41 2.83
C ASP A 148 19.62 24.48 2.52
N LYS A 149 18.83 24.34 1.44
CA LYS A 149 17.82 25.35 1.08
C LYS A 149 16.69 25.46 2.10
N TYR A 150 16.41 24.36 2.82
CA TYR A 150 15.29 24.27 3.75
C TYR A 150 15.75 24.01 5.20
N HIS A 151 17.04 24.22 5.49
CA HIS A 151 17.64 24.05 6.82
C HIS A 151 17.31 22.70 7.49
N LEU A 152 17.19 21.62 6.69
CA LEU A 152 16.79 20.30 7.22
C LEU A 152 17.87 19.71 8.14
N GLY A 153 19.13 20.10 7.94
CA GLY A 153 20.23 19.79 8.84
C GLY A 153 20.04 20.41 10.22
N GLU A 154 19.69 21.69 10.30
CA GLU A 154 19.43 22.39 11.57
C GLU A 154 18.18 21.85 12.26
N PHE A 155 17.11 21.59 11.51
CA PHE A 155 15.90 20.96 12.03
C PHE A 155 16.21 19.58 12.64
N LYS A 156 17.02 18.76 11.97
CA LYS A 156 17.50 17.48 12.51
C LYS A 156 18.29 17.65 13.80
N VAL A 157 19.19 18.64 13.87
CA VAL A 157 19.99 18.94 15.07
C VAL A 157 19.10 19.36 16.23
N ASN A 158 18.08 20.18 15.99
CA ASN A 158 17.15 20.60 17.05
C ASN A 158 16.35 19.42 17.60
N LEU A 159 15.87 18.51 16.74
CA LEU A 159 15.19 17.30 17.21
C LEU A 159 16.11 16.39 18.04
N TRP A 160 17.41 16.32 17.71
CA TRP A 160 18.39 15.63 18.55
C TRP A 160 18.55 16.29 19.92
N LYS A 161 18.61 17.63 19.98
CA LYS A 161 18.67 18.39 21.24
C LYS A 161 17.43 18.17 22.11
N GLU A 162 16.27 17.97 21.48
CA GLU A 162 15.01 17.62 22.15
C GLU A 162 14.89 16.13 22.51
N ASN A 163 15.97 15.35 22.41
CA ASN A 163 16.02 13.91 22.72
C ASN A 163 15.05 13.06 21.87
N ALA A 164 14.69 13.50 20.66
CA ALA A 164 13.90 12.68 19.76
C ALA A 164 14.68 11.42 19.34
N SER A 165 14.01 10.27 19.30
CA SER A 165 14.65 9.03 18.87
C SER A 165 15.11 9.10 17.41
N LYS A 166 16.15 8.35 17.04
CA LYS A 166 16.62 8.24 15.65
C LYS A 166 15.48 7.90 14.66
N LEU A 167 14.52 7.08 15.10
CA LEU A 167 13.34 6.73 14.31
C LEU A 167 12.38 7.92 14.17
N THR A 168 12.13 8.64 15.25
CA THR A 168 11.30 9.86 15.29
C THR A 168 11.86 10.93 14.37
N ILE A 169 13.16 11.22 14.48
CA ILE A 169 13.88 12.19 13.63
C ILE A 169 13.74 11.82 12.15
N LYS A 170 13.93 10.55 11.82
CA LYS A 170 13.77 10.07 10.44
C LYS A 170 12.34 10.24 9.93
N ASN A 171 11.33 9.99 10.77
CA ASN A 171 9.93 10.16 10.38
C ASN A 171 9.61 11.65 10.15
N TYR A 172 9.98 12.56 11.07
CA TYR A 172 9.72 13.98 10.90
C TYR A 172 10.43 14.59 9.68
N LEU A 173 11.69 14.22 9.44
CA LEU A 173 12.38 14.64 8.22
C LEU A 173 11.69 14.12 6.95
N SER A 174 11.12 12.91 7.01
CA SER A 174 10.34 12.36 5.90
C SER A 174 9.07 13.17 5.66
N ASP A 175 8.33 13.49 6.72
CA ASP A 175 7.06 14.20 6.63
C ASP A 175 7.25 15.64 6.12
N VAL A 176 8.28 16.35 6.61
CA VAL A 176 8.65 17.70 6.10
C VAL A 176 9.04 17.65 4.62
N LYS A 177 9.86 16.67 4.20
CA LYS A 177 10.21 16.50 2.79
C LYS A 177 8.98 16.23 1.91
N GLN A 178 8.01 15.45 2.40
CA GLN A 178 6.74 15.22 1.71
C GLN A 178 5.90 16.49 1.59
N PHE A 179 5.82 17.29 2.66
CA PHE A 179 5.14 18.58 2.62
C PHE A 179 5.76 19.52 1.57
N LEU A 180 7.09 19.67 1.56
CA LEU A 180 7.80 20.51 0.59
C LEU A 180 7.63 20.02 -0.86
N LEU A 181 7.63 18.70 -1.06
CA LEU A 181 7.31 18.08 -2.35
C LEU A 181 5.91 18.43 -2.84
N TRP A 182 4.94 18.27 -1.96
CA TRP A 182 3.55 18.61 -2.25
C TRP A 182 3.40 20.09 -2.58
N GLN A 183 4.05 20.98 -1.84
CA GLN A 183 4.04 22.42 -2.10
C GLN A 183 4.56 22.73 -3.51
N LYS A 184 5.74 22.20 -3.87
CA LYS A 184 6.32 22.40 -5.21
C LYS A 184 5.43 21.85 -6.33
N LYS A 185 4.81 20.68 -6.12
CA LYS A 185 3.87 20.07 -7.09
C LYS A 185 2.59 20.90 -7.23
N SER A 186 2.21 21.65 -6.20
CA SER A 186 1.04 22.53 -6.19
C SER A 186 1.32 23.86 -6.88
N GLU A 187 2.53 24.41 -6.73
CA GLU A 187 2.99 25.61 -7.45
C GLU A 187 3.02 25.39 -8.97
N ILE A 188 3.49 24.22 -9.43
CA ILE A 188 3.53 23.87 -10.87
C ILE A 188 2.12 23.73 -11.48
N ARG A 189 1.12 23.36 -10.67
CA ARG A 189 -0.26 23.15 -11.14
C ARG A 189 -1.10 24.43 -11.13
N ASN A 190 -0.57 25.54 -10.60
CA ASN A 190 -1.27 26.81 -10.56
C ASN A 190 -0.33 27.96 -10.96
N PRO A 191 -0.08 28.17 -12.27
CA PRO A 191 0.83 29.20 -12.74
C PRO A 191 0.15 30.57 -12.69
N LYS A 192 -0.03 31.12 -11.49
CA LYS A 192 -0.32 32.53 -11.29
C LYS A 192 0.39 33.01 -10.04
N HIS A 193 1.62 33.49 -10.22
CA HIS A 193 2.19 34.65 -9.55
C HIS A 193 3.54 34.98 -10.21
N GLU A 194 3.51 35.37 -11.48
CA GLU A 194 4.48 36.34 -11.97
C GLU A 194 3.88 37.72 -11.66
N THR A 195 4.33 38.32 -10.57
CA THR A 195 4.20 39.75 -10.39
C THR A 195 5.12 40.41 -11.40
N ASN A 196 4.53 41.04 -12.41
CA ASN A 196 5.19 42.04 -13.24
C ASN A 196 5.79 43.11 -12.33
N SER A 197 7.11 43.11 -12.23
CA SER A 197 7.89 44.30 -11.99
C SER A 197 8.87 44.42 -13.15
N ASN A 198 8.50 45.21 -14.15
CA ASN A 198 9.43 46.00 -14.94
C ASN A 198 8.65 47.13 -15.61
N ASP A 199 9.21 48.32 -15.39
CA ASP A 199 8.92 49.67 -15.90
C ASP A 199 7.70 50.42 -15.36
#